data_AF-A0A6P9AZ96-F1
#
_entry.id   AF-A0A6P9AZ96-F1
#
_cell.length_a   1.000
_cell.length_b   1.000
_cell.length_c   1.000
_cell.angle_alpha   90.00
_cell.angle_beta   90.00
_cell.angle_gamma   90.00
#
_symmetry.space_group_name_H-M   'P 1'
#
loop_
_entity.id
_entity.type
_entity.pdbx_description
1 polymer ?
#
loop_
_entity_poly.entity_id
_entity_poly.type
_entity_poly.pdbx_seq_one_letter_code
_entity_poly.pdbx_strand_id
1 'polypeptide(L)'
;MDLLLLLLLLMLLVPQSVSEKFRKKCPLNLDHQDGEKPWSYYRPGDLLIGIVISASAITHTTLPFNVAPSSQIRFLPNEKESILRMVFNIEVVNKNLRHLHNHTLGYNFYDNYDNTLGTSDALLDMLSTGEANVPNYSCGRKDNLLVIVDGADRDISIQISTLVGPYKVAE
;
A
#
# COMPACT_ATOMS: atom_id res chain seq x y z
N MET A 1 -4.32 8.89 -10.34
CA MET A 1 -3.47 10.10 -10.22
C MET A 1 -2.03 9.63 -10.35
N ASP A 2 -1.23 10.09 -11.32
CA ASP A 2 0.13 9.54 -11.53
C ASP A 2 0.95 9.60 -10.23
N LEU A 3 1.61 8.50 -9.86
CA LEU A 3 2.58 8.44 -8.74
C LEU A 3 3.59 9.58 -8.82
N LEU A 4 3.93 10.00 -10.05
CA LEU A 4 4.77 11.15 -10.34
C LEU A 4 4.17 12.46 -9.81
N LEU A 5 2.85 12.65 -9.91
CA LEU A 5 2.15 13.85 -9.43
C LEU A 5 2.05 13.87 -7.91
N LEU A 6 1.83 12.72 -7.27
CA LEU A 6 1.87 12.62 -5.80
C LEU A 6 3.28 12.87 -5.26
N LEU A 7 4.31 12.32 -5.93
CA LEU A 7 5.71 12.60 -5.65
C LEU A 7 6.05 14.08 -5.89
N LEU A 8 5.57 14.69 -6.96
CA LEU A 8 5.76 16.12 -7.24
C LEU A 8 5.08 16.98 -6.18
N LEU A 9 3.86 16.65 -5.74
CA LEU A 9 3.15 17.35 -4.66
C LEU A 9 3.88 17.22 -3.33
N LEU A 10 4.38 16.03 -2.99
CA LEU A 10 5.19 15.80 -1.79
C LEU A 10 6.54 16.54 -1.87
N MET A 11 7.17 16.62 -3.04
CA MET A 11 8.42 17.37 -3.26
C MET A 11 8.21 18.89 -3.23
N LEU A 12 7.04 19.38 -3.67
CA LEU A 12 6.65 20.80 -3.58
C LEU A 12 6.32 21.25 -2.15
N LEU A 13 5.93 20.31 -1.29
CA LEU A 13 5.66 20.54 0.13
C LEU A 13 6.93 20.53 1.01
N VAL A 14 8.08 20.12 0.48
CA VAL A 14 9.36 20.11 1.22
C VAL A 14 10.12 21.41 0.88
N PRO A 15 10.41 22.29 1.87
CA PRO A 15 11.31 23.41 1.66
C PRO A 15 12.67 22.87 1.22
N GLN A 16 13.26 23.44 0.16
CA GLN A 16 14.60 23.08 -0.30
C GLN A 16 15.60 23.22 0.86
N SER A 17 15.96 22.12 1.49
CA SER A 17 17.01 22.12 2.50
C SER A 17 18.36 21.97 1.82
N VAL A 18 19.28 22.83 2.25
CA VAL A 18 20.69 22.85 1.88
C VAL A 18 21.30 21.48 2.10
N SER A 19 22.11 21.03 1.13
CA SER A 19 22.80 19.74 1.12
C SER A 19 23.55 19.48 2.43
N GLU A 20 23.00 18.61 3.27
CA GLU A 20 23.71 18.02 4.40
C GLU A 20 24.23 16.64 4.01
N LYS A 21 25.50 16.35 4.34
CA LYS A 21 26.16 15.07 4.06
C LYS A 21 25.42 13.93 4.76
N PHE A 22 24.64 13.15 4.00
CA PHE A 22 24.07 11.90 4.50
C PHE A 22 25.19 10.90 4.84
N ARG A 23 25.36 10.58 6.12
CA ARG A 23 26.11 9.40 6.55
C ARG A 23 25.46 8.17 5.91
N LYS A 24 26.25 7.36 5.19
CA LYS A 24 25.82 6.07 4.62
C LYS A 24 25.50 5.09 5.76
N LYS A 25 24.33 5.19 6.36
CA LYS A 25 23.68 4.09 7.07
C LYS A 25 22.67 3.51 6.09
N CYS A 26 22.67 2.20 5.86
CA CYS A 26 21.52 1.53 5.22
C CYS A 26 20.33 1.71 6.17
N PRO A 27 19.37 2.61 5.89
CA PRO A 27 18.35 2.97 6.87
C PRO A 27 17.15 2.01 6.84
N LEU A 28 17.02 1.22 5.77
CA LEU A 28 15.84 0.43 5.48
C LEU A 28 16.09 -1.02 5.88
N ASN A 29 15.56 -1.41 7.04
CA ASN A 29 15.35 -2.80 7.36
C ASN A 29 13.85 -3.07 7.24
N LEU A 30 13.41 -3.68 6.14
CA LEU A 30 12.04 -4.20 6.05
C LEU A 30 12.04 -5.58 6.68
N ASP A 31 11.64 -5.66 7.94
CA ASP A 31 11.37 -6.94 8.57
C ASP A 31 10.16 -7.56 7.87
N HIS A 32 10.33 -8.78 7.32
CA HIS A 32 9.24 -9.57 6.75
C HIS A 32 8.23 -9.85 7.87
N GLN A 33 7.01 -9.33 7.75
CA GLN A 33 5.99 -9.51 8.80
C GLN A 33 5.15 -10.77 8.62
N ASP A 34 5.07 -11.32 7.41
CA ASP A 34 4.28 -12.52 7.13
C ASP A 34 4.95 -13.42 6.08
N GLY A 35 5.09 -14.71 6.40
CA GLY A 35 5.66 -15.72 5.49
C GLY A 35 4.72 -16.10 4.35
N GLU A 36 3.42 -15.81 4.48
CA GLU A 36 2.40 -16.11 3.47
C GLU A 36 2.18 -14.97 2.47
N LYS A 37 2.52 -13.72 2.84
CA LYS A 37 2.38 -12.52 1.99
C LYS A 37 3.68 -11.70 1.98
N PRO A 38 4.67 -12.09 1.15
CA PRO A 38 6.03 -11.54 1.23
C PRO A 38 6.12 -10.03 0.94
N TRP A 39 5.11 -9.44 0.29
CA TRP A 39 5.10 -8.04 -0.12
C TRP A 39 4.09 -7.16 0.63
N SER A 40 3.36 -7.74 1.58
CA SER A 40 2.49 -6.97 2.47
C SER A 40 3.29 -6.46 3.66
N TYR A 41 3.29 -5.14 3.87
CA TYR A 41 4.06 -4.48 4.92
C TYR A 41 3.21 -3.46 5.65
N TYR A 42 3.11 -3.62 6.96
CA TYR A 42 2.36 -2.71 7.81
C TYR A 42 3.29 -1.97 8.78
N ARG A 43 3.16 -0.63 8.81
CA ARG A 43 3.77 0.21 9.85
C ARG A 43 2.70 1.14 10.42
N PRO A 44 2.47 1.13 11.75
CA PRO A 44 1.53 2.03 12.40
C PRO A 44 1.97 3.50 12.29
N GLY A 45 0.99 4.41 12.32
CA GLY A 45 1.16 5.86 12.46
C GLY A 45 -0.18 6.54 12.76
N ASP A 46 -0.15 7.83 13.09
CA ASP A 46 -1.36 8.59 13.43
C ASP A 46 -2.29 8.79 12.22
N LEU A 47 -1.69 8.86 11.02
CA LEU A 47 -2.34 8.91 9.71
C LEU A 47 -1.84 7.73 8.88
N LEU A 48 -2.73 7.05 8.16
CA LEU A 48 -2.38 5.85 7.40
C LEU A 48 -2.46 6.10 5.89
N ILE A 49 -1.45 5.66 5.16
CA ILE A 49 -1.45 5.58 3.69
C ILE A 49 -1.65 4.11 3.28
N GLY A 50 -2.71 3.83 2.52
CA GLY A 50 -2.90 2.52 1.88
C GLY A 50 -2.15 2.48 0.56
N ILE A 51 -1.43 1.40 0.28
CA ILE A 51 -0.59 1.31 -0.92
C ILE A 51 -0.82 -0.04 -1.59
N VAL A 52 -1.39 -0.02 -2.79
CA VAL A 52 -1.63 -1.22 -3.59
C VAL A 52 -0.52 -1.33 -4.64
N ILE A 53 0.19 -2.45 -4.65
CA ILE A 53 1.32 -2.72 -5.55
C ILE A 53 1.10 -4.04 -6.30
N SER A 54 1.62 -4.14 -7.52
CA SER A 54 1.68 -5.40 -8.28
C SER A 54 3.07 -6.02 -8.16
N ALA A 55 3.47 -6.42 -6.94
CA ALA A 55 4.81 -6.93 -6.66
C ALA A 55 4.96 -8.45 -6.92
N SER A 56 3.85 -9.14 -7.15
CA SER A 56 3.87 -10.48 -7.71
C SER A 56 2.81 -10.63 -8.77
N ALA A 57 2.92 -11.67 -9.57
CA ALA A 57 1.79 -12.19 -10.34
C ALA A 57 1.43 -13.58 -9.83
N ILE A 58 0.13 -13.89 -9.82
CA ILE A 58 -0.39 -15.24 -9.55
C ILE A 58 -0.76 -15.91 -10.87
N THR A 59 -0.25 -17.13 -11.07
CA THR A 59 -0.78 -18.01 -12.12
C THR A 59 -1.97 -18.79 -11.57
N HIS A 60 -3.16 -18.60 -12.13
CA HIS A 60 -4.33 -19.39 -11.78
C HIS A 60 -4.30 -20.75 -12.46
N THR A 61 -4.44 -21.81 -11.68
CA THR A 61 -4.78 -23.14 -12.22
C THR A 61 -6.29 -23.20 -12.40
N THR A 62 -6.79 -23.54 -13.59
CA THR A 62 -8.22 -23.76 -13.80
C THR A 62 -8.67 -24.93 -12.94
N LEU A 63 -9.52 -24.66 -11.95
CA LEU A 63 -10.09 -25.69 -11.07
C LEU A 63 -11.45 -26.13 -11.60
N PRO A 64 -11.77 -27.43 -11.53
CA PRO A 64 -13.10 -27.91 -11.87
C PRO A 64 -14.12 -27.48 -10.79
N PHE A 65 -15.33 -27.13 -11.22
CA PHE A 65 -16.41 -26.64 -10.34
C PHE A 65 -16.96 -27.66 -9.32
N ASN A 66 -16.40 -28.88 -9.29
CA ASN A 66 -16.76 -29.93 -8.35
C ASN A 66 -15.73 -30.11 -7.23
N VAL A 67 -14.68 -29.28 -7.18
CA VAL A 67 -13.68 -29.28 -6.10
C VAL A 67 -13.67 -27.90 -5.46
N ALA A 68 -13.56 -27.85 -4.14
CA ALA A 68 -13.38 -26.59 -3.43
C ALA A 68 -12.15 -25.86 -3.99
N PRO A 69 -12.22 -24.53 -4.22
CA PRO A 69 -11.07 -23.77 -4.68
C PRO A 69 -9.89 -24.00 -3.74
N SER A 70 -8.77 -24.48 -4.26
CA SER A 70 -7.51 -24.57 -3.51
C SER A 70 -6.51 -23.60 -4.12
N SER A 71 -5.94 -22.75 -3.29
CA SER A 71 -4.98 -21.73 -3.68
C SER A 71 -3.62 -22.37 -3.95
N GLN A 72 -3.47 -23.08 -5.08
CA GLN A 72 -2.15 -23.37 -5.62
C GLN A 72 -1.59 -22.10 -6.27
N ILE A 73 -1.11 -21.20 -5.42
CA ILE A 73 -0.55 -19.93 -5.84
C ILE A 73 0.95 -20.13 -6.12
N ARG A 74 1.37 -19.82 -7.34
CA ARG A 74 2.78 -19.60 -7.67
C ARG A 74 3.03 -18.11 -7.84
N PHE A 75 3.90 -17.59 -7.00
CA PHE A 75 4.34 -16.20 -7.05
C PHE A 75 5.45 -16.05 -8.09
N LEU A 76 5.23 -15.15 -9.04
CA LEU A 76 6.30 -14.62 -9.89
C LEU A 76 6.77 -13.30 -9.28
N PRO A 77 8.06 -13.14 -8.93
CA PRO A 77 8.54 -11.91 -8.33
C PRO A 77 8.53 -10.78 -9.35
N ASN A 78 7.80 -9.70 -9.05
CA ASN A 78 7.79 -8.45 -9.80
C ASN A 78 8.21 -7.29 -8.86
N GLU A 79 9.31 -6.60 -9.21
CA GLU A 79 9.61 -5.25 -8.70
C GLU A 79 9.64 -4.97 -7.17
N LYS A 80 10.73 -5.36 -6.49
CA LYS A 80 10.99 -4.96 -5.09
C LYS A 80 11.36 -3.48 -4.88
N GLU A 81 11.86 -2.81 -5.93
CA GLU A 81 12.45 -1.47 -5.79
C GLU A 81 11.41 -0.39 -5.47
N SER A 82 10.20 -0.51 -6.01
CA SER A 82 9.12 0.46 -5.82
C SER A 82 8.69 0.57 -4.35
N ILE A 83 8.63 -0.57 -3.64
CA ILE A 83 8.35 -0.62 -2.20
C ILE A 83 9.42 0.15 -1.42
N LEU A 84 10.69 -0.11 -1.69
CA LEU A 84 11.81 0.54 -0.99
C LEU A 84 11.81 2.05 -1.19
N ARG A 85 11.56 2.51 -2.42
CA ARG A 85 11.46 3.95 -2.72
C ARG A 85 10.32 4.60 -1.95
N MET A 86 9.17 3.95 -1.89
CA MET A 86 8.01 4.46 -1.18
C MET A 86 8.24 4.52 0.34
N VAL A 87 8.75 3.44 0.95
CA VAL A 87 9.11 3.42 2.38
C VAL A 87 10.11 4.53 2.69
N PHE A 88 11.15 4.68 1.87
CA PHE A 88 12.15 5.74 2.05
C PHE A 88 11.51 7.13 2.02
N ASN A 89 10.63 7.40 1.05
CA ASN A 89 9.96 8.69 0.94
C ASN A 89 9.10 9.00 2.16
N ILE A 90 8.33 8.02 2.66
CA ILE A 90 7.53 8.19 3.88
C ILE A 90 8.42 8.46 5.09
N GLU A 91 9.56 7.77 5.21
CA GLU A 91 10.54 8.05 6.28
C GLU A 91 11.15 9.45 6.18
N VAL A 92 11.40 9.96 4.98
CA VAL A 92 11.88 11.34 4.77
C VAL A 92 10.82 12.36 5.19
N VAL A 93 9.55 12.12 4.87
CA VAL A 93 8.45 12.99 5.29
C VAL A 93 8.30 12.98 6.82
N ASN A 94 8.33 11.79 7.44
CA ASN A 94 8.24 11.65 8.90
C ASN A 94 9.39 12.31 9.67
N LYS A 95 10.58 12.48 9.07
CA LYS A 95 11.69 13.24 9.69
C LYS A 95 11.38 14.74 9.83
N ASN A 96 10.45 15.26 9.04
CA ASN A 96 10.03 16.66 9.06
C ASN A 96 8.61 16.82 9.64
N LEU A 97 8.43 16.42 10.90
CA LEU A 97 7.14 16.42 11.63
C LEU A 97 6.37 17.76 11.61
N ARG A 98 7.06 18.89 11.40
CA ARG A 98 6.44 20.22 11.32
C ARG A 98 5.41 20.32 10.19
N HIS A 99 5.59 19.60 9.08
CA HIS A 99 4.64 19.60 7.97
C HIS A 99 3.40 18.75 8.24
N LEU A 100 3.51 17.76 9.14
CA LEU A 100 2.41 16.88 9.54
C LEU A 100 1.73 17.34 10.83
N HIS A 101 2.01 18.57 11.30
CA HIS A 101 1.50 19.08 12.58
C HIS A 101 1.76 18.12 13.75
N ASN A 102 2.96 17.52 13.79
CA ASN A 102 3.38 16.50 14.78
C ASN A 102 2.66 15.14 14.69
N HIS A 103 1.96 14.83 13.59
CA HIS A 103 1.47 13.49 13.31
C HIS A 103 2.53 12.66 12.57
N THR A 104 2.46 11.34 12.73
CA THR A 104 3.26 10.36 12.02
C THR A 104 2.46 9.73 10.87
N LEU A 105 3.11 9.53 9.73
CA LEU A 105 2.57 8.74 8.62
C LEU A 105 2.96 7.28 8.80
N GLY A 106 1.95 6.43 8.99
CA GLY A 106 2.02 4.99 8.83
C GLY A 106 1.73 4.59 7.38
N TYR A 107 1.92 3.31 7.08
CA TYR A 107 1.59 2.75 5.78
C TYR A 107 1.13 1.31 5.88
N ASN A 108 0.32 0.91 4.90
CA ASN A 108 -0.14 -0.44 4.71
C ASN A 108 0.04 -0.84 3.24
N PHE A 109 1.09 -1.61 2.94
CA PHE A 109 1.33 -2.16 1.60
C PHE A 109 0.56 -3.46 1.43
N TYR A 110 -0.14 -3.58 0.31
CA TYR A 110 -0.74 -4.83 -0.16
C TYR A 110 -0.31 -5.13 -1.58
N ASP A 111 0.14 -6.37 -1.80
CA ASP A 111 0.33 -6.92 -3.12
C ASP A 111 -1.02 -7.42 -3.66
N ASN A 112 -1.46 -6.85 -4.78
CA ASN A 112 -2.69 -7.27 -5.45
C ASN A 112 -2.48 -8.44 -6.41
N TYR A 113 -1.23 -8.90 -6.53
CA TYR A 113 -0.85 -10.02 -7.37
C TYR A 113 -1.16 -9.82 -8.87
N ASP A 114 -1.17 -8.56 -9.31
CA ASP A 114 -1.46 -8.15 -10.67
C ASP A 114 -2.81 -8.69 -11.21
N ASN A 115 -3.82 -8.80 -10.34
CA ASN A 115 -5.15 -9.26 -10.75
C ASN A 115 -6.27 -8.62 -9.94
N THR A 116 -7.47 -8.64 -10.54
CA THR A 116 -8.65 -7.95 -10.00
C THR A 116 -9.21 -8.55 -8.72
N LEU A 117 -9.03 -9.86 -8.50
CA LEU A 117 -9.47 -10.51 -7.27
C LEU A 117 -8.56 -10.11 -6.09
N GLY A 118 -7.24 -10.12 -6.31
CA GLY A 118 -6.26 -9.66 -5.32
C GLY A 118 -6.41 -8.17 -5.02
N THR A 119 -6.70 -7.33 -6.02
CA THR A 119 -7.05 -5.92 -5.80
C THR A 119 -8.29 -5.80 -4.91
N SER A 120 -9.34 -6.59 -5.16
CA SER A 120 -10.55 -6.57 -4.33
C SER A 120 -10.26 -6.98 -2.89
N ASP A 121 -9.49 -8.05 -2.69
CA ASP A 121 -9.09 -8.52 -1.35
C ASP A 121 -8.29 -7.44 -0.60
N ALA A 122 -7.30 -6.83 -1.26
CA ALA A 122 -6.50 -5.74 -0.71
C ALA A 122 -7.36 -4.55 -0.27
N LEU A 123 -8.30 -4.11 -1.12
CA LEU A 123 -9.17 -2.98 -0.81
C LEU A 123 -10.16 -3.30 0.30
N LEU A 124 -10.72 -4.51 0.32
CA LEU A 124 -11.60 -4.93 1.40
C LEU A 124 -10.87 -4.94 2.74
N ASP A 125 -9.62 -5.39 2.77
CA ASP A 125 -8.79 -5.32 3.98
C ASP A 125 -8.52 -3.86 4.40
N MET A 126 -8.06 -3.01 3.46
CA MET A 126 -7.72 -1.61 3.75
C MET A 126 -8.91 -0.75 4.19
N LEU A 127 -10.10 -0.99 3.61
CA LEU A 127 -11.30 -0.19 3.85
C LEU A 127 -12.12 -0.72 5.03
N SER A 128 -11.88 -1.95 5.46
CA SER A 128 -12.56 -2.54 6.62
C SER A 128 -11.80 -2.19 7.89
N THR A 129 -12.36 -1.24 8.64
CA THR A 129 -11.88 -0.85 9.96
C THR A 129 -12.23 -1.93 11.02
N GLY A 130 -11.53 -3.06 11.05
CA GLY A 130 -11.72 -4.12 12.04
C GLY A 130 -10.93 -5.42 11.77
N GLU A 131 -11.29 -6.52 12.45
CA GLU A 131 -10.58 -7.81 12.35
C GLU A 131 -11.01 -8.68 11.15
N ALA A 132 -11.95 -8.23 10.34
CA ALA A 132 -12.50 -9.00 9.23
C ALA A 132 -12.61 -8.16 7.96
N ASN A 133 -12.28 -8.78 6.81
CA ASN A 133 -12.40 -8.23 5.45
C ASN A 133 -13.88 -8.20 5.00
N VAL A 134 -14.68 -7.47 5.76
CA VAL A 134 -16.12 -7.34 5.55
C VAL A 134 -16.41 -5.88 5.18
N PRO A 135 -16.92 -5.60 3.96
CA PRO A 135 -17.21 -4.24 3.54
C PRO A 135 -18.05 -3.49 4.57
N ASN A 136 -17.68 -2.25 4.88
CA ASN A 136 -18.31 -1.39 5.89
C ASN A 136 -18.26 -1.89 7.35
N TYR A 137 -17.42 -2.88 7.67
CA TYR A 137 -17.19 -3.27 9.06
C TYR A 137 -16.30 -2.25 9.76
N SER A 138 -16.75 -1.73 10.91
CA SER A 138 -16.08 -0.65 11.64
C SER A 138 -15.88 -0.90 13.13
N CYS A 139 -15.77 -2.17 13.53
CA CYS A 139 -15.63 -2.53 14.94
C CYS A 139 -14.15 -2.70 15.33
N GLY A 140 -13.76 -2.09 16.45
CA GLY A 140 -12.43 -2.24 17.04
C GLY A 140 -11.47 -1.12 16.63
N ARG A 141 -11.01 -1.15 15.38
CA ARG A 141 -9.89 -0.31 14.93
C ARG A 141 -10.38 0.82 14.02
N LYS A 142 -10.22 2.08 14.43
CA LYS A 142 -10.35 3.23 13.51
C LYS A 142 -8.98 3.55 12.93
N ASP A 143 -8.76 3.11 11.70
CA ASP A 143 -7.61 3.56 10.93
C ASP A 143 -7.93 4.89 10.25
N ASN A 144 -7.09 5.90 10.49
CA ASN A 144 -7.18 7.20 9.83
C ASN A 144 -6.58 7.09 8.41
N LEU A 145 -7.19 6.24 7.58
CA LEU A 145 -6.80 6.06 6.18
C LEU A 145 -7.03 7.37 5.43
N LEU A 146 -5.94 8.00 5.00
CA LEU A 146 -5.96 9.31 4.36
C LEU A 146 -6.17 9.19 2.85
N VAL A 147 -5.44 8.25 2.23
CA VAL A 147 -5.35 8.08 0.78
C VAL A 147 -4.95 6.65 0.48
N ILE A 148 -5.44 6.15 -0.66
CA ILE A 148 -4.95 4.91 -1.28
C ILE A 148 -4.12 5.30 -2.49
N VAL A 149 -2.90 4.79 -2.58
CA VAL A 149 -1.99 5.02 -3.70
C VAL A 149 -1.83 3.70 -4.45
N ASP A 150 -2.05 3.71 -5.75
CA ASP A 150 -1.78 2.58 -6.62
C ASP A 150 -0.62 2.87 -7.58
N GLY A 151 0.10 1.81 -7.93
CA GLY A 151 1.09 1.81 -9.03
C GLY A 151 0.72 0.80 -10.11
N ALA A 152 -0.57 0.55 -10.29
CA ALA A 152 -1.06 -0.62 -11.01
C ALA A 152 -1.48 -0.30 -12.45
N ASP A 153 -1.70 -1.35 -13.24
CA ASP A 153 -2.22 -1.23 -14.60
C ASP A 153 -3.61 -0.58 -14.62
N ARG A 154 -3.97 0.01 -15.78
CA ARG A 154 -5.19 0.78 -15.98
C ARG A 154 -6.47 0.11 -15.45
N ASP A 155 -6.63 -1.19 -15.69
CA ASP A 155 -7.82 -1.92 -15.26
C ASP A 155 -7.91 -2.06 -13.73
N ILE A 156 -6.75 -2.19 -13.07
CA ILE A 156 -6.65 -2.22 -11.61
C ILE A 156 -6.97 -0.83 -11.05
N SER A 157 -6.39 0.25 -11.59
CA SER A 157 -6.68 1.60 -11.11
C SER A 157 -8.18 1.93 -11.26
N ILE A 158 -8.82 1.55 -12.37
CA ILE A 158 -10.28 1.70 -12.54
C ILE A 158 -11.05 0.96 -11.44
N GLN A 159 -10.63 -0.26 -11.12
CA GLN A 159 -11.26 -1.04 -10.05
C GLN A 159 -11.07 -0.39 -8.67
N ILE A 160 -9.88 0.13 -8.38
CA ILE A 160 -9.57 0.85 -7.15
C ILE A 160 -10.48 2.08 -7.04
N SER A 161 -10.50 2.96 -8.05
CA SER A 161 -11.39 4.13 -8.07
C SER A 161 -12.85 3.79 -7.82
N THR A 162 -13.32 2.69 -8.43
CA THR A 162 -14.72 2.26 -8.32
C THR A 162 -15.06 1.80 -6.90
N LEU A 163 -14.16 1.05 -6.26
CA LEU A 163 -14.39 0.47 -4.94
C LEU A 163 -14.09 1.44 -3.79
N VAL A 164 -13.15 2.36 -3.98
CA VAL A 164 -12.74 3.36 -2.98
C VAL A 164 -13.72 4.54 -2.93
N GLY A 165 -14.27 4.95 -4.08
CA GLY A 165 -15.17 6.10 -4.19
C GLY A 165 -16.30 6.18 -3.14
N PRO A 166 -17.04 5.08 -2.87
CA PRO A 166 -18.08 5.07 -1.84
C PRO A 166 -17.60 5.42 -0.42
N TYR A 167 -16.33 5.16 -0.10
CA TYR A 167 -15.72 5.41 1.22
C TYR A 167 -15.17 6.83 1.37
N LYS A 168 -15.19 7.64 0.30
CA LYS A 168 -14.67 9.03 0.26
C LYS A 168 -13.19 9.14 0.67
N VAL A 169 -12.43 8.08 0.44
CA VAL A 169 -10.97 8.09 0.57
C VAL A 169 -10.38 8.62 -0.74
N ALA A 170 -9.33 9.42 -0.66
CA ALA A 170 -8.65 9.94 -1.85
C ALA A 170 -7.85 8.83 -2.57
N GLU A 171 -7.72 8.97 -3.89
CA GLU A 171 -6.85 8.18 -4.77
C GLU A 171 -5.99 9.10 -5.64
#